data_AF-A0A5C9CCE7-F1
#
_entry.id   AF-A0A5C9CCE7-F1
#
_cell.length_a   1.000
_cell.length_b   1.000
_cell.length_c   1.000
_cell.angle_alpha   90.00
_cell.angle_beta   90.00
_cell.angle_gamma   90.00
#
_symmetry.space_group_name_H-M   'P 1'
#
loop_
_entity.id
_entity.type
_entity.pdbx_description
1 polymer ?
#
loop_
_entity_poly.entity_id
_entity_poly.type
_entity_poly.pdbx_seq_one_letter_code
_entity_poly.pdbx_strand_id
1 'polypeptide(L)'
;TIGLPLLLAVDRPRFLAVLAHEYGHLRGEHGQFAAWIYRTRLSWMKLSHSMRHDEGPVAAATQAFLHWYFPRFLARTFALARQDEYEADRIAGKLLGPEVAGAALTEIAIKGDWLATQFWPRHWAAAADSAQALGPFASMHKLLSLPPDGDFARNTLRQTLKQISDVDDTHPVLRDRLEALDVKPGLPTWSSRPALDVLGASASRWLNHFDAQWCRDNATDWRVHHSYLNRVRTRVAALSASAARNNANEMAELGDLYKRLGQLDLARPCYERALKLTPSHAAGLRGLVQCLDDADHDQRMDSLAELFEHSLAHHWWASRMAVQALEKRVAAGEALDAELKLWRTRLKQADEAETRAMEEITETPFFHAITRHDLNEFEMGEFLAGLARCKPVWRAWLVNKTLKEFAYRRCYLLFIELPGMDDEDRYALCRSLERSLDLPGMVLVLWAGYSPTLQDIQRHAFTPVYGRTAN
;
A
#
# COMPACT_ATOMS: atom_id res chain seq x y z
N THR A 1 11.82 14.73 -11.18
CA THR A 1 13.21 14.22 -10.95
C THR A 1 13.29 12.79 -11.45
N ILE A 2 14.45 12.31 -11.92
CA ILE A 2 14.57 10.97 -12.52
C ILE A 2 15.29 10.02 -11.56
N GLY A 3 14.64 8.90 -11.22
CA GLY A 3 15.22 7.86 -10.37
C GLY A 3 16.09 6.87 -11.14
N LEU A 4 17.19 6.41 -10.54
CA LEU A 4 18.03 5.33 -11.07
C LEU A 4 17.24 4.04 -11.40
N PRO A 5 16.26 3.58 -10.60
CA PRO A 5 15.47 2.38 -10.93
C PRO A 5 14.78 2.46 -12.30
N LEU A 6 14.38 3.65 -12.76
CA LEU A 6 13.76 3.80 -14.08
C LEU A 6 14.75 3.45 -15.19
N LEU A 7 16.00 3.95 -15.10
CA LEU A 7 17.07 3.62 -16.04
C LEU A 7 17.42 2.13 -16.04
N LEU A 8 17.23 1.45 -14.91
CA LEU A 8 17.42 0.00 -14.76
C LEU A 8 16.27 -0.81 -15.36
N ALA A 9 15.06 -0.25 -15.36
CA ALA A 9 13.83 -0.94 -15.73
C ALA A 9 13.55 -0.94 -17.23
N VAL A 10 13.82 0.17 -17.93
CA VAL A 10 13.39 0.34 -19.32
C VAL A 10 14.56 0.57 -20.27
N ASP A 11 14.34 0.25 -21.55
CA ASP A 11 15.29 0.55 -22.61
C ASP A 11 15.26 2.02 -23.01
N ARG A 12 16.26 2.41 -23.81
CA ARG A 12 16.48 3.80 -24.17
C ARG A 12 15.29 4.48 -24.86
N PRO A 13 14.59 3.86 -25.84
CA PRO A 13 13.40 4.47 -26.44
C PRO A 13 12.30 4.76 -25.42
N ARG A 14 12.03 3.82 -24.50
CA ARG A 14 11.02 4.01 -23.45
C ARG A 14 11.45 5.04 -22.41
N PHE A 15 12.72 5.07 -22.05
CA PHE A 15 13.26 6.12 -21.18
C PHE A 15 13.12 7.51 -21.81
N LEU A 16 13.41 7.63 -23.11
CA LEU A 16 13.22 8.89 -23.85
C LEU A 16 11.73 9.27 -23.95
N ALA A 17 10.81 8.31 -24.00
CA ALA A 17 9.37 8.60 -23.95
C ALA A 17 8.97 9.20 -22.59
N VAL A 18 9.51 8.69 -21.48
CA VAL A 18 9.31 9.32 -20.16
C VAL A 18 9.90 10.73 -20.13
N LEU A 19 11.12 10.92 -20.63
CA LEU A 19 11.72 12.26 -20.74
C LEU A 19 10.90 13.23 -21.59
N ALA A 20 10.30 12.75 -22.68
CA ALA A 20 9.45 13.55 -23.55
C ALA A 20 8.13 13.94 -22.86
N HIS A 21 7.58 13.04 -22.04
CA HIS A 21 6.43 13.33 -21.18
C HIS A 21 6.77 14.42 -20.14
N GLU A 22 7.87 14.25 -19.39
CA GLU A 22 8.36 15.25 -18.43
C GLU A 22 8.64 16.61 -19.09
N TYR A 23 9.20 16.60 -20.32
CA TYR A 23 9.38 17.80 -21.11
C TYR A 23 8.05 18.43 -21.57
N GLY A 24 7.02 17.62 -21.80
CA GLY A 24 5.66 18.07 -22.08
C GLY A 24 5.11 18.95 -20.97
N HIS A 25 5.30 18.55 -19.71
CA HIS A 25 4.94 19.37 -18.55
C HIS A 25 5.72 20.69 -18.49
N LEU A 26 7.00 20.70 -18.87
CA LEU A 26 7.82 21.91 -18.88
C LEU A 26 7.49 22.87 -20.03
N ARG A 27 6.99 22.35 -21.16
CA ARG A 27 6.71 23.13 -22.37
C ARG A 27 5.31 23.72 -22.40
N GLY A 28 4.32 23.09 -21.77
CA GLY A 28 2.99 23.67 -21.66
C GLY A 28 3.03 25.03 -20.95
N GLU A 29 2.23 26.01 -21.38
CA GLU A 29 2.05 27.30 -20.68
C GLU A 29 1.45 27.12 -19.26
N HIS A 30 1.16 25.87 -18.88
CA HIS A 30 0.42 25.47 -17.69
C HIS A 30 1.26 25.43 -16.40
N GLY A 31 2.59 25.50 -16.42
CA GLY A 31 3.39 25.57 -15.18
C GLY A 31 3.03 26.77 -14.28
N GLN A 32 2.65 27.91 -14.89
CA GLN A 32 2.23 29.12 -14.16
C GLN A 32 0.73 29.10 -13.79
N PHE A 33 -0.11 28.46 -14.63
CA PHE A 33 -1.55 28.33 -14.44
C PHE A 33 -1.91 27.25 -13.40
N ALA A 34 -1.25 26.08 -13.43
CA ALA A 34 -1.31 25.05 -12.41
C ALA A 34 -0.81 25.58 -11.05
N ALA A 35 0.27 26.38 -11.04
CA ALA A 35 0.73 27.08 -9.83
C ALA A 35 -0.24 28.19 -9.36
N TRP A 36 -0.98 28.83 -10.26
CA TRP A 36 -2.06 29.79 -9.91
C TRP A 36 -3.31 29.07 -9.37
N ILE A 37 -3.72 27.94 -9.96
CA ILE A 37 -4.79 27.06 -9.45
C ILE A 37 -4.42 26.53 -8.07
N TYR A 38 -3.18 26.08 -7.88
CA TYR A 38 -2.62 25.65 -6.60
C TYR A 38 -2.67 26.76 -5.54
N ARG A 39 -2.21 27.98 -5.86
CA ARG A 39 -2.29 29.14 -4.94
C ARG A 39 -3.71 29.59 -4.65
N THR A 40 -4.61 29.47 -5.63
CA THR A 40 -6.03 29.78 -5.51
C THR A 40 -6.71 28.74 -4.60
N ARG A 41 -6.41 27.45 -4.77
CA ARG A 41 -6.84 26.33 -3.90
C ARG A 41 -6.41 26.54 -2.45
N LEU A 42 -5.14 26.88 -2.21
CA LEU A 42 -4.60 27.22 -0.89
C LEU A 42 -5.29 28.44 -0.26
N SER A 43 -5.63 29.46 -1.06
CA SER A 43 -6.30 30.68 -0.58
C SER A 43 -7.78 30.41 -0.21
N TRP A 44 -8.50 29.58 -0.97
CA TRP A 44 -9.87 29.17 -0.66
C TRP A 44 -9.94 28.22 0.54
N MET A 45 -8.96 27.31 0.69
CA MET A 45 -8.84 26.47 1.88
C MET A 45 -8.62 27.33 3.13
N LYS A 46 -7.76 28.35 3.06
CA LYS A 46 -7.55 29.32 4.16
C LYS A 46 -8.78 30.18 4.46
N LEU A 47 -9.53 30.62 3.44
CA LEU A 47 -10.74 31.43 3.61
C LEU A 47 -11.91 30.63 4.22
N SER A 48 -12.11 29.38 3.77
CA SER A 48 -13.09 28.46 4.36
C SER A 48 -12.75 28.08 5.81
N HIS A 49 -11.47 28.14 6.17
CA HIS A 49 -10.95 27.88 7.51
C HIS A 49 -11.09 29.08 8.46
N SER A 50 -10.84 30.30 7.99
CA SER A 50 -10.98 31.51 8.82
C SER A 50 -12.43 31.84 9.17
N MET A 51 -13.40 31.40 8.36
CA MET A 51 -14.83 31.69 8.56
C MET A 51 -15.59 30.57 9.32
N ARG A 52 -14.90 29.51 9.80
CA ARG A 52 -15.50 28.45 10.64
C ARG A 52 -15.67 28.85 12.11
N HIS A 53 -15.14 30.00 12.50
CA HIS A 53 -15.25 30.56 13.85
C HIS A 53 -16.21 31.77 13.93
N ASP A 54 -16.89 32.12 12.84
CA ASP A 54 -17.86 33.22 12.80
C ASP A 54 -19.30 32.66 12.79
N GLU A 55 -20.06 32.92 13.86
CA GLU A 55 -21.44 32.44 14.05
C GLU A 55 -22.51 33.36 13.42
N GLY A 56 -22.16 34.07 12.34
CA GLY A 56 -23.03 35.03 11.66
C GLY A 56 -23.87 34.41 10.52
N PRO A 57 -25.08 34.94 10.22
CA PRO A 57 -25.92 34.45 9.11
C PRO A 57 -25.25 34.60 7.72
N VAL A 58 -24.34 35.58 7.56
CA VAL A 58 -23.53 35.74 6.33
C VAL A 58 -22.49 34.62 6.22
N ALA A 59 -21.85 34.24 7.33
CA ALA A 59 -20.88 33.14 7.36
C ALA A 59 -21.55 31.79 7.04
N ALA A 60 -22.77 31.55 7.52
CA ALA A 60 -23.55 30.37 7.18
C ALA A 60 -23.89 30.30 5.67
N ALA A 61 -24.28 31.42 5.06
CA ALA A 61 -24.57 31.47 3.62
C ALA A 61 -23.31 31.25 2.76
N THR A 62 -22.18 31.83 3.18
CA THR A 62 -20.87 31.62 2.54
C THR A 62 -20.35 30.19 2.72
N GLN A 63 -20.53 29.57 3.88
CA GLN A 63 -20.18 28.16 4.12
C GLN A 63 -21.03 27.21 3.27
N ALA A 64 -22.34 27.46 3.14
CA ALA A 64 -23.22 26.69 2.28
C ALA A 64 -22.81 26.82 0.79
N PHE A 65 -22.48 28.02 0.35
CA PHE A 65 -21.93 28.25 -0.99
C PHE A 65 -20.60 27.52 -1.20
N LEU A 66 -19.67 27.56 -0.24
CA LEU A 66 -18.38 26.89 -0.33
C LEU A 66 -18.52 25.36 -0.34
N HIS A 67 -19.41 24.79 0.48
CA HIS A 67 -19.68 23.35 0.52
C HIS A 67 -20.28 22.85 -0.80
N TRP A 68 -21.07 23.69 -1.49
CA TRP A 68 -21.59 23.39 -2.82
C TRP A 68 -20.56 23.65 -3.94
N TYR A 69 -19.84 24.77 -3.91
CA TYR A 69 -18.97 25.21 -5.00
C TYR A 69 -17.61 24.51 -4.99
N PHE A 70 -17.01 24.27 -3.82
CA PHE A 70 -15.64 23.80 -3.68
C PHE A 70 -15.41 22.37 -4.21
N PRO A 71 -16.29 21.38 -3.96
CA PRO A 71 -16.16 20.05 -4.59
C PRO A 71 -16.26 20.11 -6.12
N ARG A 72 -17.09 21.01 -6.65
CA ARG A 72 -17.24 21.22 -8.11
C ARG A 72 -16.03 21.93 -8.72
N PHE A 73 -15.42 22.85 -7.97
CA PHE A 73 -14.17 23.50 -8.33
C PHE A 73 -13.01 22.50 -8.34
N LEU A 74 -12.85 21.68 -7.28
CA LEU A 74 -11.84 20.62 -7.19
C LEU A 74 -11.98 19.61 -8.33
N ALA A 75 -13.19 19.08 -8.56
CA ALA A 75 -13.44 18.15 -9.67
C ALA A 75 -13.07 18.75 -11.04
N ARG A 76 -13.30 20.05 -11.25
CA ARG A 76 -12.91 20.76 -12.48
C ARG A 76 -11.41 20.99 -12.58
N THR A 77 -10.72 21.29 -11.48
CA THR A 77 -9.26 21.48 -11.46
C THR A 77 -8.48 20.18 -11.54
N PHE A 78 -9.00 19.06 -11.01
CA PHE A 78 -8.42 17.73 -11.18
C PHE A 78 -8.68 17.17 -12.59
N ALA A 79 -9.84 17.46 -13.18
CA ALA A 79 -10.05 17.20 -14.61
C ALA A 79 -9.04 17.94 -15.50
N LEU A 80 -8.62 19.14 -15.08
CA LEU A 80 -7.61 19.93 -15.79
C LEU A 80 -6.18 19.36 -15.61
N ALA A 81 -5.80 18.92 -14.40
CA ALA A 81 -4.52 18.23 -14.17
C ALA A 81 -4.40 16.93 -15.00
N ARG A 82 -5.49 16.18 -15.17
CA ARG A 82 -5.54 15.01 -16.05
C ARG A 82 -5.40 15.38 -17.53
N GLN A 83 -5.88 16.54 -17.95
CA GLN A 83 -5.64 17.05 -19.31
C GLN A 83 -4.16 17.36 -19.54
N ASP A 84 -3.45 17.89 -18.54
CA ASP A 84 -2.01 18.13 -18.62
C ASP A 84 -1.22 16.82 -18.79
N GLU A 85 -1.61 15.76 -18.07
CA GLU A 85 -1.05 14.41 -18.21
C GLU A 85 -1.28 13.81 -19.60
N TYR A 86 -2.50 13.92 -20.14
CA TYR A 86 -2.80 13.46 -21.51
C TYR A 86 -2.05 14.27 -22.57
N GLU A 87 -1.85 15.57 -22.36
CA GLU A 87 -1.05 16.37 -23.27
C GLU A 87 0.43 15.96 -23.23
N ALA A 88 0.99 15.75 -22.04
CA ALA A 88 2.35 15.28 -21.87
C ALA A 88 2.55 13.90 -22.52
N ASP A 89 1.59 12.98 -22.34
CA ASP A 89 1.56 11.68 -23.03
C ASP A 89 1.52 11.85 -24.54
N ARG A 90 0.64 12.72 -25.06
CA ARG A 90 0.56 13.01 -26.49
C ARG A 90 1.87 13.58 -27.04
N ILE A 91 2.59 14.40 -26.27
CA ILE A 91 3.92 14.90 -26.66
C ILE A 91 4.93 13.75 -26.75
N ALA A 92 4.93 12.84 -25.77
CA ALA A 92 5.75 11.63 -25.82
C ALA A 92 5.40 10.74 -27.03
N GLY A 93 4.11 10.52 -27.28
CA GLY A 93 3.61 9.77 -28.43
C GLY A 93 3.98 10.41 -29.77
N LYS A 94 3.99 11.75 -29.87
CA LYS A 94 4.44 12.45 -31.09
C LYS A 94 5.94 12.33 -31.35
N LEU A 95 6.76 12.34 -30.29
CA LEU A 95 8.22 12.35 -30.42
C LEU A 95 8.81 10.95 -30.58
N LEU A 96 8.25 9.94 -29.90
CA LEU A 96 8.79 8.58 -29.86
C LEU A 96 7.86 7.54 -30.50
N GLY A 97 6.63 7.91 -30.83
CA GLY A 97 5.58 7.02 -31.31
C GLY A 97 4.63 6.59 -30.17
N PRO A 98 3.31 6.49 -30.44
CA PRO A 98 2.32 6.12 -29.43
C PRO A 98 2.59 4.74 -28.84
N GLU A 99 2.98 3.75 -29.66
CA GLU A 99 3.30 2.39 -29.21
C GLU A 99 4.48 2.35 -28.23
N VAL A 100 5.52 3.16 -28.44
CA VAL A 100 6.68 3.23 -27.53
C VAL A 100 6.28 3.87 -26.20
N ALA A 101 5.50 4.97 -26.25
CA ALA A 101 5.00 5.64 -25.05
C ALA A 101 4.04 4.74 -24.24
N GLY A 102 3.08 4.09 -24.90
CA GLY A 102 2.16 3.16 -24.26
C GLY A 102 2.86 1.92 -23.68
N ALA A 103 3.85 1.38 -24.38
CA ALA A 103 4.69 0.30 -23.86
C ALA A 103 5.54 0.74 -22.66
N ALA A 104 6.03 1.99 -22.62
CA ALA A 104 6.74 2.55 -21.47
C ALA A 104 5.82 2.63 -20.24
N LEU A 105 4.63 3.21 -20.39
CA LEU A 105 3.64 3.30 -19.31
C LEU A 105 3.31 1.91 -18.73
N THR A 106 3.07 0.94 -19.61
CA THR A 106 2.70 -0.42 -19.21
C THR A 106 3.86 -1.15 -18.52
N GLU A 107 5.08 -1.09 -19.08
CA GLU A 107 6.24 -1.74 -18.49
C GLU A 107 6.61 -1.14 -17.13
N ILE A 108 6.55 0.19 -17.00
CA ILE A 108 6.82 0.89 -15.73
C ILE A 108 5.79 0.52 -14.67
N ALA A 109 4.50 0.48 -15.01
CA ALA A 109 3.46 0.07 -14.07
C ALA A 109 3.69 -1.36 -13.54
N ILE A 110 3.97 -2.31 -14.44
CA ILE A 110 4.19 -3.71 -14.05
C ILE A 110 5.49 -3.89 -13.26
N LYS A 111 6.60 -3.29 -13.70
CA LYS A 111 7.89 -3.39 -12.99
C LYS A 111 7.87 -2.61 -11.66
N GLY A 112 7.10 -1.54 -11.57
CA GLY A 112 6.87 -0.80 -10.33
C GLY A 112 6.15 -1.66 -9.28
N ASP A 113 5.08 -2.35 -9.69
CA ASP A 113 4.38 -3.31 -8.83
C ASP A 113 5.30 -4.48 -8.43
N TRP A 114 6.09 -5.00 -9.36
CA TRP A 114 7.09 -6.05 -9.06
C TRP A 114 8.14 -5.58 -8.05
N LEU A 115 8.63 -4.35 -8.18
CA LEU A 115 9.59 -3.76 -7.24
C LEU A 115 9.00 -3.69 -5.84
N ALA A 116 7.75 -3.23 -5.72
CA ALA A 116 7.05 -3.07 -4.46
C ALA A 116 6.72 -4.41 -3.79
N THR A 117 6.22 -5.37 -4.56
CA THR A 117 5.63 -6.62 -4.03
C THR A 117 6.59 -7.79 -3.97
N GLN A 118 7.65 -7.81 -4.80
CA GLN A 118 8.61 -8.92 -4.84
C GLN A 118 10.03 -8.49 -4.50
N PHE A 119 10.57 -7.45 -5.15
CA PHE A 119 11.97 -7.07 -4.97
C PHE A 119 12.27 -6.58 -3.56
N TRP A 120 11.58 -5.55 -3.09
CA TRP A 120 11.86 -4.96 -1.78
C TRP A 120 11.67 -5.94 -0.63
N PRO A 121 10.59 -6.75 -0.57
CA PRO A 121 10.45 -7.78 0.45
C PRO A 121 11.63 -8.77 0.45
N ARG A 122 12.06 -9.25 -0.72
CA ARG A 122 13.22 -10.16 -0.84
C ARG A 122 14.54 -9.48 -0.43
N HIS A 123 14.74 -8.23 -0.80
CA HIS A 123 15.94 -7.47 -0.44
C HIS A 123 16.04 -7.29 1.07
N TRP A 124 14.94 -6.92 1.74
CA TRP A 124 14.91 -6.78 3.19
C TRP A 124 15.02 -8.13 3.92
N ALA A 125 14.52 -9.22 3.33
CA ALA A 125 14.71 -10.56 3.90
C ALA A 125 16.20 -10.97 4.01
N ALA A 126 17.09 -10.42 3.16
CA ALA A 126 18.54 -10.67 3.27
C ALA A 126 19.15 -10.11 4.56
N ALA A 127 18.45 -9.19 5.26
CA ALA A 127 18.85 -8.75 6.58
C ALA A 127 18.85 -9.91 7.58
N ALA A 128 18.22 -11.05 7.31
CA ALA A 128 18.29 -12.21 8.19
C ALA A 128 19.72 -12.74 8.34
N ASP A 129 20.57 -12.58 7.33
CA ASP A 129 21.89 -13.23 7.27
C ASP A 129 23.03 -12.28 7.68
N SER A 130 22.79 -10.97 7.70
CA SER A 130 23.80 -9.98 8.11
C SER A 130 23.16 -8.71 8.68
N ALA A 131 23.77 -8.19 9.76
CA ALA A 131 23.44 -6.88 10.33
C ALA A 131 23.96 -5.70 9.48
N GLN A 132 24.84 -5.95 8.51
CA GLN A 132 25.35 -4.93 7.59
C GLN A 132 24.44 -4.80 6.38
N ALA A 133 24.01 -3.56 6.10
CA ALA A 133 23.13 -3.26 4.97
C ALA A 133 23.80 -3.59 3.62
N LEU A 134 23.05 -4.24 2.74
CA LEU A 134 23.44 -4.56 1.37
C LEU A 134 22.84 -3.54 0.39
N GLY A 135 23.59 -3.16 -0.64
CA GLY A 135 23.11 -2.22 -1.65
C GLY A 135 22.06 -2.86 -2.58
N PRO A 136 20.93 -2.18 -2.88
CA PRO A 136 19.88 -2.74 -3.72
C PRO A 136 20.16 -2.63 -5.23
N PHE A 137 20.92 -1.64 -5.70
CA PHE A 137 20.98 -1.27 -7.12
C PHE A 137 21.73 -2.27 -7.99
N ALA A 138 22.80 -2.91 -7.48
CA ALA A 138 23.48 -3.97 -8.22
C ALA A 138 22.55 -5.19 -8.49
N SER A 139 21.79 -5.62 -7.49
CA SER A 139 20.83 -6.73 -7.64
C SER A 139 19.60 -6.31 -8.45
N MET A 140 19.10 -5.09 -8.24
CA MET A 140 18.01 -4.49 -9.00
C MET A 140 18.35 -4.39 -10.49
N HIS A 141 19.57 -3.96 -10.85
CA HIS A 141 20.03 -3.91 -12.24
C HIS A 141 19.93 -5.28 -12.92
N LYS A 142 20.40 -6.34 -12.24
CA LYS A 142 20.32 -7.71 -12.75
C LYS A 142 18.87 -8.17 -12.92
N LEU A 143 18.01 -7.93 -11.93
CA LEU A 143 16.65 -8.45 -11.95
C LEU A 143 15.70 -7.67 -12.86
N LEU A 144 15.83 -6.34 -12.92
CA LEU A 144 15.00 -5.50 -13.80
C LEU A 144 15.34 -5.64 -15.29
N SER A 145 16.52 -6.14 -15.63
CA SER A 145 16.87 -6.52 -17.00
C SER A 145 16.14 -7.79 -17.49
N LEU A 146 15.52 -8.54 -16.58
CA LEU A 146 14.74 -9.73 -16.92
C LEU A 146 13.26 -9.37 -17.05
N PRO A 147 12.52 -10.02 -17.96
CA PRO A 147 11.07 -9.89 -17.99
C PRO A 147 10.47 -10.45 -16.69
N PRO A 148 9.44 -9.79 -16.11
CA PRO A 148 8.69 -10.38 -15.01
C PRO A 148 8.05 -11.71 -15.41
N ASP A 149 7.69 -12.51 -14.41
CA ASP A 149 6.91 -13.72 -14.63
C ASP A 149 5.63 -13.42 -15.44
N GLY A 150 5.28 -14.31 -16.36
CA GLY A 150 4.18 -14.08 -17.31
C GLY A 150 2.81 -14.00 -16.64
N ASP A 151 2.55 -14.84 -15.63
CA ASP A 151 1.29 -14.81 -14.89
C ASP A 151 1.21 -13.58 -14.00
N PHE A 152 2.30 -13.25 -13.33
CA PHE A 152 2.42 -11.99 -12.59
C PHE A 152 2.10 -10.78 -13.49
N ALA A 153 2.78 -10.64 -14.62
CA ALA A 153 2.61 -9.50 -15.52
C ALA A 153 1.17 -9.39 -16.06
N ARG A 154 0.56 -10.50 -16.46
CA ARG A 154 -0.85 -10.53 -16.92
C ARG A 154 -1.81 -10.10 -15.81
N ASN A 155 -1.59 -10.58 -14.59
CA ASN A 155 -2.46 -10.27 -13.46
C ASN A 155 -2.31 -8.81 -13.03
N THR A 156 -1.09 -8.30 -12.92
CA THR A 156 -0.82 -6.88 -12.62
C THR A 156 -1.45 -5.99 -13.68
N LEU A 157 -1.23 -6.26 -14.98
CA LEU A 157 -1.84 -5.47 -16.05
C LEU A 157 -3.37 -5.43 -15.94
N ARG A 158 -4.02 -6.59 -15.72
CA ARG A 158 -5.48 -6.67 -15.53
C ARG A 158 -5.94 -5.83 -14.33
N GLN A 159 -5.20 -5.87 -13.23
CA GLN A 159 -5.54 -5.10 -12.02
C GLN A 159 -5.37 -3.60 -12.26
N THR A 160 -4.26 -3.16 -12.85
CA THR A 160 -4.01 -1.76 -13.16
C THR A 160 -5.05 -1.19 -14.13
N LEU A 161 -5.49 -1.96 -15.13
CA LEU A 161 -6.53 -1.52 -16.08
C LEU A 161 -7.94 -1.43 -15.46
N LYS A 162 -8.20 -2.15 -14.37
CA LYS A 162 -9.47 -2.10 -13.62
C LYS A 162 -9.58 -0.90 -12.69
N GLN A 163 -8.47 -0.20 -12.42
CA GLN A 163 -8.49 1.01 -11.59
C GLN A 163 -9.41 2.07 -12.22
N ILE A 164 -10.10 2.82 -11.36
CA ILE A 164 -10.97 3.92 -11.76
C ILE A 164 -10.34 5.18 -11.17
N SER A 165 -10.12 6.19 -12.02
CA SER A 165 -9.62 7.50 -11.59
C SER A 165 -10.57 8.10 -10.56
N ASP A 166 -10.08 8.35 -9.34
CA ASP A 166 -10.86 9.01 -8.29
C ASP A 166 -11.06 10.49 -8.63
N VAL A 167 -12.09 11.11 -8.06
CA VAL A 167 -12.41 12.54 -8.26
C VAL A 167 -11.30 13.43 -7.70
N ASP A 168 -10.54 12.92 -6.74
CA ASP A 168 -9.42 13.60 -6.07
C ASP A 168 -8.02 13.17 -6.54
N ASP A 169 -7.92 12.28 -7.56
CA ASP A 169 -6.64 11.83 -8.12
C ASP A 169 -6.14 12.81 -9.19
N THR A 170 -4.91 13.28 -9.02
CA THR A 170 -4.24 14.21 -9.94
C THR A 170 -3.70 13.50 -11.18
N HIS A 171 -3.54 12.17 -11.15
CA HIS A 171 -3.03 11.39 -12.28
C HIS A 171 -4.10 10.45 -12.85
N PRO A 172 -4.26 10.39 -14.19
CA PRO A 172 -5.17 9.46 -14.81
C PRO A 172 -4.64 8.01 -14.74
N VAL A 173 -5.56 7.06 -14.55
CA VAL A 173 -5.21 5.62 -14.52
C VAL A 173 -4.63 5.15 -15.85
N LEU A 174 -3.86 4.06 -15.83
CA LEU A 174 -3.18 3.50 -17.01
C LEU A 174 -4.13 3.30 -18.21
N ARG A 175 -5.35 2.81 -17.97
CA ARG A 175 -6.34 2.59 -19.03
C ARG A 175 -6.63 3.87 -19.80
N ASP A 176 -6.92 4.94 -19.09
CA ASP A 176 -7.33 6.22 -19.68
C ASP A 176 -6.14 6.87 -20.44
N ARG A 177 -4.92 6.71 -19.93
CA ARG A 177 -3.68 7.17 -20.61
C ARG A 177 -3.39 6.41 -21.91
N LEU A 178 -3.56 5.09 -21.90
CA LEU A 178 -3.40 4.27 -23.11
C LEU A 178 -4.47 4.59 -24.16
N GLU A 179 -5.71 4.82 -23.72
CA GLU A 179 -6.81 5.26 -24.59
C GLU A 179 -6.52 6.64 -25.21
N ALA A 180 -6.01 7.59 -24.43
CA ALA A 180 -5.63 8.92 -24.94
C ALA A 180 -4.49 8.87 -25.97
N LEU A 181 -3.64 7.84 -25.92
CA LEU A 181 -2.57 7.58 -26.89
C LEU A 181 -3.03 6.76 -28.11
N ASP A 182 -4.28 6.31 -28.15
CA ASP A 182 -4.82 5.37 -29.14
C ASP A 182 -4.04 4.02 -29.17
N VAL A 183 -3.60 3.57 -28.00
CA VAL A 183 -2.85 2.30 -27.83
C VAL A 183 -3.72 1.26 -27.15
N LYS A 184 -3.79 0.07 -27.74
CA LYS A 184 -4.53 -1.05 -27.15
C LYS A 184 -3.79 -1.60 -25.92
N PRO A 185 -4.48 -1.80 -24.78
CA PRO A 185 -3.86 -2.42 -23.61
C PRO A 185 -3.36 -3.84 -23.90
N GLY A 186 -2.12 -4.11 -23.55
CA GLY A 186 -1.49 -5.41 -23.75
C GLY A 186 -0.12 -5.47 -23.09
N LEU A 187 0.41 -6.69 -22.93
CA LEU A 187 1.79 -6.82 -22.46
C LEU A 187 2.74 -6.30 -23.55
N PRO A 188 3.68 -5.40 -23.21
CA PRO A 188 4.64 -4.90 -24.16
C PRO A 188 5.66 -6.00 -24.51
N THR A 189 6.34 -5.83 -25.64
CA THR A 189 7.64 -6.51 -25.81
C THR A 189 8.59 -5.94 -24.78
N TRP A 190 9.05 -6.73 -23.82
CA TRP A 190 9.88 -6.23 -22.71
C TRP A 190 11.16 -5.55 -23.18
N SER A 191 11.59 -4.54 -22.43
CA SER A 191 12.90 -3.92 -22.64
C SER A 191 14.01 -4.96 -22.52
N SER A 192 14.87 -5.04 -23.54
CA SER A 192 15.94 -6.06 -23.61
C SER A 192 17.25 -5.61 -22.96
N ARG A 193 17.44 -4.29 -22.79
CA ARG A 193 18.62 -3.68 -22.18
C ARG A 193 18.24 -2.44 -21.37
N PRO A 194 18.75 -2.27 -20.15
CA PRO A 194 18.58 -1.03 -19.39
C PRO A 194 19.15 0.20 -20.11
N ALA A 195 18.51 1.36 -19.96
CA ALA A 195 18.96 2.66 -20.47
C ALA A 195 20.16 3.25 -19.70
N LEU A 196 20.99 2.41 -19.07
CA LEU A 196 22.19 2.82 -18.33
C LEU A 196 23.27 3.42 -19.25
N ASP A 197 23.22 3.16 -20.54
CA ASP A 197 24.13 3.73 -21.54
C ASP A 197 24.07 5.26 -21.57
N VAL A 198 22.94 5.85 -21.18
CA VAL A 198 22.77 7.31 -21.03
C VAL A 198 23.73 7.91 -20.00
N LEU A 199 24.17 7.13 -19.00
CA LEU A 199 25.18 7.56 -18.01
C LEU A 199 26.63 7.36 -18.50
N GLY A 200 26.82 6.76 -19.69
CA GLY A 200 28.11 6.49 -20.28
C GLY A 200 29.05 5.68 -19.39
N ALA A 201 30.36 5.94 -19.49
CA ALA A 201 31.39 5.25 -18.72
C ALA A 201 31.27 5.40 -17.20
N SER A 202 30.42 6.32 -16.71
CA SER A 202 30.20 6.55 -15.28
C SER A 202 29.10 5.69 -14.67
N ALA A 203 28.39 4.85 -15.45
CA ALA A 203 27.26 4.06 -14.96
C ALA A 203 27.61 3.22 -13.71
N SER A 204 28.71 2.46 -13.74
CA SER A 204 29.17 1.66 -12.59
C SER A 204 29.54 2.51 -11.38
N ARG A 205 30.10 3.70 -11.60
CA ARG A 205 30.41 4.65 -10.51
C ARG A 205 29.13 5.10 -9.80
N TRP A 206 28.08 5.41 -10.56
CA TRP A 206 26.80 5.85 -10.01
C TRP A 206 26.07 4.73 -9.28
N LEU A 207 26.07 3.50 -9.82
CA LEU A 207 25.53 2.33 -9.12
C LEU A 207 26.19 2.14 -7.75
N ASN A 208 27.52 2.11 -7.70
CA ASN A 208 28.27 1.96 -6.46
C ASN A 208 28.02 3.13 -5.48
N HIS A 209 27.92 4.35 -6.02
CA HIS A 209 27.61 5.54 -5.21
C HIS A 209 26.24 5.43 -4.54
N PHE A 210 25.20 5.09 -5.30
CA PHE A 210 23.84 4.97 -4.79
C PHE A 210 23.66 3.75 -3.89
N ASP A 211 24.36 2.64 -4.13
CA ASP A 211 24.40 1.50 -3.20
C ASP A 211 25.03 1.92 -1.86
N ALA A 212 26.19 2.57 -1.90
CA ALA A 212 26.85 3.02 -0.68
C ALA A 212 26.02 4.09 0.06
N GLN A 213 25.36 4.98 -0.66
CA GLN A 213 24.44 5.96 -0.09
C GLN A 213 23.24 5.27 0.58
N TRP A 214 22.59 4.34 -0.13
CA TRP A 214 21.45 3.61 0.42
C TRP A 214 21.84 2.83 1.67
N CYS A 215 23.00 2.14 1.67
CA CYS A 215 23.51 1.43 2.84
C CYS A 215 23.70 2.37 4.03
N ARG A 216 24.30 3.56 3.83
CA ARG A 216 24.47 4.55 4.90
C ARG A 216 23.13 5.05 5.43
N ASP A 217 22.21 5.41 4.51
CA ASP A 217 20.94 6.02 4.85
C ASP A 217 19.94 5.04 5.49
N ASN A 218 20.16 3.72 5.36
CA ASN A 218 19.29 2.66 5.89
C ASN A 218 20.01 1.74 6.90
N ALA A 219 21.25 2.04 7.31
CA ALA A 219 22.04 1.17 8.20
C ALA A 219 21.37 0.92 9.56
N THR A 220 20.67 1.91 10.10
CA THR A 220 19.94 1.76 11.37
C THR A 220 18.71 0.89 11.20
N ASP A 221 17.88 1.18 10.20
CA ASP A 221 16.65 0.44 9.92
C ASP A 221 16.95 -1.03 9.57
N TRP A 222 18.05 -1.27 8.83
CA TRP A 222 18.55 -2.61 8.54
C TRP A 222 18.95 -3.40 9.79
N ARG A 223 19.67 -2.78 10.73
CA ARG A 223 20.04 -3.43 12.01
C ARG A 223 18.82 -3.73 12.89
N VAL A 224 17.84 -2.84 12.91
CA VAL A 224 16.56 -3.07 13.60
C VAL A 224 15.83 -4.26 12.98
N HIS A 225 15.74 -4.30 11.65
CA HIS A 225 15.12 -5.42 10.94
C HIS A 225 15.87 -6.75 11.13
N HIS A 226 17.20 -6.75 11.07
CA HIS A 226 18.04 -7.93 11.38
C HIS A 226 17.76 -8.46 12.79
N SER A 227 17.72 -7.57 13.78
CA SER A 227 17.42 -7.94 15.18
C SER A 227 16.02 -8.53 15.32
N TYR A 228 15.03 -7.97 14.61
CA TYR A 228 13.69 -8.51 14.55
C TYR A 228 13.65 -9.93 13.92
N LEU A 229 14.29 -10.13 12.77
CA LEU A 229 14.34 -11.44 12.10
C LEU A 229 15.02 -12.50 12.97
N ASN A 230 16.01 -12.12 13.78
CA ASN A 230 16.61 -13.02 14.77
C ASN A 230 15.63 -13.39 15.89
N ARG A 231 14.79 -12.47 16.36
CA ARG A 231 13.71 -12.77 17.33
C ARG A 231 12.69 -13.73 16.71
N VAL A 232 12.28 -13.51 15.46
CA VAL A 232 11.41 -14.43 14.71
C VAL A 232 12.02 -15.83 14.66
N ARG A 233 13.28 -15.96 14.21
CA ARG A 233 13.98 -17.25 14.13
C ARG A 233 14.09 -17.94 15.50
N THR A 234 14.36 -17.18 16.56
CA THR A 234 14.40 -17.70 17.93
C THR A 234 13.04 -18.23 18.38
N ARG A 235 11.96 -17.49 18.09
CA ARG A 235 10.59 -17.91 18.43
C ARG A 235 10.17 -19.13 17.62
N VAL A 236 10.50 -19.18 16.32
CA VAL A 236 10.31 -20.37 15.47
C VAL A 236 11.01 -21.58 16.05
N ALA A 237 12.28 -21.45 16.46
CA ALA A 237 13.03 -22.55 17.06
C ALA A 237 12.39 -23.03 18.37
N ALA A 238 11.94 -22.11 19.23
CA ALA A 238 11.28 -22.44 20.49
C ALA A 238 9.96 -23.21 20.26
N LEU A 239 9.08 -22.68 19.41
CA LEU A 239 7.80 -23.31 19.08
C LEU A 239 7.98 -24.64 18.32
N SER A 240 8.99 -24.73 17.46
CA SER A 240 9.29 -25.98 16.75
C SER A 240 9.80 -27.06 17.70
N ALA A 241 10.60 -26.71 18.70
CA ALA A 241 11.08 -27.65 19.72
C ALA A 241 9.94 -28.20 20.60
N SER A 242 8.87 -27.43 20.82
CA SER A 242 7.69 -27.86 21.57
C SER A 242 6.52 -28.34 20.69
N ALA A 243 6.73 -28.55 19.38
CA ALA A 243 5.66 -28.80 18.42
C ALA A 243 4.67 -29.92 18.83
N ALA A 244 5.14 -31.00 19.47
CA ALA A 244 4.24 -32.07 19.91
C ALA A 244 3.22 -31.64 20.99
N ARG A 245 3.53 -30.59 21.77
CA ARG A 245 2.73 -30.09 22.90
C ARG A 245 2.02 -28.76 22.62
N ASN A 246 2.34 -28.11 21.50
CA ASN A 246 1.75 -26.81 21.17
C ASN A 246 0.24 -26.93 20.99
N ASN A 247 -0.49 -25.92 21.47
CA ASN A 247 -1.91 -25.77 21.21
C ASN A 247 -2.18 -25.18 19.80
N ALA A 248 -3.46 -25.03 19.43
CA ALA A 248 -3.84 -24.52 18.10
C ALA A 248 -3.33 -23.09 17.84
N ASN A 249 -3.37 -22.20 18.84
CA ASN A 249 -2.87 -20.82 18.69
C ASN A 249 -1.36 -20.80 18.46
N GLU A 250 -0.60 -21.59 19.22
CA GLU A 250 0.86 -21.69 19.07
C GLU A 250 1.26 -22.31 17.72
N MET A 251 0.47 -23.25 17.21
CA MET A 251 0.65 -23.79 15.87
C MET A 251 0.35 -22.77 14.77
N ALA A 252 -0.73 -22.00 14.91
CA ALA A 252 -1.03 -20.91 13.98
C ALA A 252 0.05 -19.82 14.03
N GLU A 253 0.53 -19.45 15.23
CA GLU A 253 1.66 -18.52 15.43
C GLU A 253 2.91 -19.03 14.72
N LEU A 254 3.27 -20.31 14.88
CA LEU A 254 4.42 -20.90 14.19
C LEU A 254 4.27 -20.80 12.66
N GLY A 255 3.07 -21.06 12.14
CA GLY A 255 2.75 -20.87 10.72
C GLY A 255 2.97 -19.42 10.26
N ASP A 256 2.46 -18.45 11.01
CA ASP A 256 2.62 -17.02 10.71
C ASP A 256 4.10 -16.61 10.71
N LEU A 257 4.90 -17.12 11.65
CA LEU A 257 6.33 -16.86 11.70
C LEU A 257 7.08 -17.47 10.51
N TYR A 258 6.73 -18.69 10.09
CA TYR A 258 7.30 -19.28 8.87
C TYR A 258 6.97 -18.46 7.62
N LYS A 259 5.75 -17.93 7.49
CA LYS A 259 5.39 -17.02 6.39
C LYS A 259 6.21 -15.76 6.39
N ARG A 260 6.47 -15.16 7.56
CA ARG A 260 7.31 -13.96 7.70
C ARG A 260 8.75 -14.21 7.23
N LEU A 261 9.24 -15.43 7.38
CA LEU A 261 10.53 -15.87 6.85
C LEU A 261 10.48 -16.29 5.36
N GLY A 262 9.33 -16.16 4.70
CA GLY A 262 9.13 -16.59 3.31
C GLY A 262 9.06 -18.11 3.11
N GLN A 263 8.91 -18.88 4.19
CA GLN A 263 8.92 -20.35 4.19
C GLN A 263 7.49 -20.91 4.16
N LEU A 264 6.76 -20.66 3.07
CA LEU A 264 5.35 -21.07 2.93
C LEU A 264 5.14 -22.60 3.04
N ASP A 265 6.10 -23.38 2.54
CA ASP A 265 6.07 -24.84 2.60
C ASP A 265 6.07 -25.37 4.05
N LEU A 266 6.69 -24.64 4.98
CA LEU A 266 6.71 -24.97 6.40
C LEU A 266 5.50 -24.39 7.14
N ALA A 267 4.90 -23.32 6.62
CA ALA A 267 3.75 -22.67 7.23
C ALA A 267 2.46 -23.50 7.09
N ARG A 268 2.18 -24.05 5.91
CA ARG A 268 0.95 -24.83 5.65
C ARG A 268 0.74 -25.98 6.65
N PRO A 269 1.73 -26.86 6.91
CA PRO A 269 1.58 -27.94 7.89
C PRO A 269 1.25 -27.46 9.32
N CYS A 270 1.70 -26.26 9.69
CA CYS A 270 1.44 -25.68 11.00
C CYS A 270 -0.05 -25.32 11.14
N TYR A 271 -0.64 -24.70 10.12
CA TYR A 271 -2.08 -24.38 10.11
C TYR A 271 -2.95 -25.64 10.06
N GLU A 272 -2.58 -26.62 9.25
CA GLU A 272 -3.27 -27.92 9.22
C GLU A 272 -3.24 -28.60 10.59
N ARG A 273 -2.10 -28.51 11.31
CA ARG A 273 -1.99 -29.01 12.67
C ARG A 273 -2.86 -28.22 13.66
N ALA A 274 -2.91 -26.90 13.54
CA ALA A 274 -3.79 -26.06 14.36
C ALA A 274 -5.27 -26.48 14.21
N LEU A 275 -5.71 -26.72 12.97
CA LEU A 275 -7.08 -27.15 12.66
C LEU A 275 -7.39 -28.58 13.15
N LYS A 276 -6.39 -29.48 13.16
CA LYS A 276 -6.53 -30.80 13.79
C LYS A 276 -6.70 -30.72 15.31
N LEU A 277 -6.06 -29.74 15.96
CA LEU A 277 -6.15 -29.54 17.42
C LEU A 277 -7.44 -28.82 17.81
N THR A 278 -7.89 -27.88 16.99
CA THR A 278 -9.13 -27.12 17.21
C THR A 278 -9.80 -26.89 15.86
N PRO A 279 -10.85 -27.67 15.54
CA PRO A 279 -11.67 -27.42 14.35
C PRO A 279 -12.18 -25.99 14.32
N SER A 280 -12.32 -25.42 13.12
CA SER A 280 -12.76 -24.03 12.91
C SER A 280 -11.89 -22.95 13.57
N HIS A 281 -10.63 -23.27 13.91
CA HIS A 281 -9.71 -22.28 14.47
C HIS A 281 -9.41 -21.17 13.44
N ALA A 282 -9.90 -19.96 13.72
CA ALA A 282 -9.93 -18.87 12.74
C ALA A 282 -8.56 -18.49 12.15
N ALA A 283 -7.52 -18.39 12.98
CA ALA A 283 -6.16 -18.08 12.50
C ALA A 283 -5.59 -19.23 11.65
N GLY A 284 -5.89 -20.48 12.01
CA GLY A 284 -5.55 -21.66 11.23
C GLY A 284 -6.22 -21.67 9.85
N LEU A 285 -7.53 -21.43 9.77
CA LEU A 285 -8.27 -21.37 8.50
C LEU A 285 -7.75 -20.24 7.60
N ARG A 286 -7.58 -19.03 8.16
CA ARG A 286 -7.05 -17.87 7.44
C ARG A 286 -5.65 -18.15 6.90
N GLY A 287 -4.77 -18.67 7.77
CA GLY A 287 -3.40 -19.00 7.42
C GLY A 287 -3.33 -20.06 6.32
N LEU A 288 -4.13 -21.12 6.44
CA LEU A 288 -4.24 -22.18 5.44
C LEU A 288 -4.66 -21.63 4.08
N VAL A 289 -5.77 -20.88 4.00
CA VAL A 289 -6.26 -20.27 2.75
C VAL A 289 -5.18 -19.43 2.04
N GLN A 290 -4.32 -18.74 2.80
CA GLN A 290 -3.22 -17.95 2.24
C GLN A 290 -2.04 -18.79 1.74
N CYS A 291 -1.96 -20.06 2.11
CA CYS A 291 -0.94 -21.02 1.68
C CYS A 291 -1.45 -22.04 0.65
N LEU A 292 -2.74 -22.02 0.31
CA LEU A 292 -3.30 -22.90 -0.72
C LEU A 292 -2.97 -22.39 -2.12
N ASP A 293 -2.72 -23.32 -3.03
CA ASP A 293 -2.52 -23.03 -4.44
C ASP A 293 -3.86 -22.93 -5.19
N ASP A 294 -3.81 -22.59 -6.48
CA ASP A 294 -5.02 -22.52 -7.33
C ASP A 294 -5.68 -23.88 -7.55
N ALA A 295 -4.89 -24.96 -7.47
CA ALA A 295 -5.35 -26.34 -7.59
C ALA A 295 -6.22 -26.76 -6.38
N ASP A 296 -5.98 -26.18 -5.21
CA ASP A 296 -6.69 -26.47 -3.95
C ASP A 296 -7.98 -25.63 -3.82
N HIS A 297 -8.73 -25.45 -4.92
CA HIS A 297 -9.90 -24.56 -4.92
C HIS A 297 -11.00 -25.01 -3.97
N ASP A 298 -11.36 -26.29 -3.99
CA ASP A 298 -12.43 -26.82 -3.14
C ASP A 298 -12.07 -26.67 -1.66
N GLN A 299 -10.84 -27.06 -1.28
CA GLN A 299 -10.34 -26.87 0.08
C GLN A 299 -10.32 -25.38 0.50
N ARG A 300 -10.01 -24.48 -0.43
CA ARG A 300 -10.05 -23.03 -0.19
C ARG A 300 -11.48 -22.56 0.08
N MET A 301 -12.44 -22.99 -0.74
CA MET A 301 -13.84 -22.60 -0.57
C MET A 301 -14.44 -23.16 0.71
N ASP A 302 -14.13 -24.41 1.07
CA ASP A 302 -14.54 -25.03 2.33
C ASP A 302 -13.99 -24.26 3.54
N SER A 303 -12.68 -23.95 3.52
CA SER A 303 -12.03 -23.21 4.61
C SER A 303 -12.59 -21.79 4.75
N LEU A 304 -12.96 -21.14 3.64
CA LEU A 304 -13.58 -19.81 3.63
C LEU A 304 -15.02 -19.85 4.16
N ALA A 305 -15.79 -20.87 3.79
CA ALA A 305 -17.13 -21.09 4.31
C ALA A 305 -17.10 -21.35 5.82
N GLU A 306 -16.21 -22.23 6.28
CA GLU A 306 -16.05 -22.53 7.71
C GLU A 306 -15.63 -21.27 8.50
N LEU A 307 -14.71 -20.48 7.96
CA LEU A 307 -14.26 -19.24 8.59
C LEU A 307 -15.39 -18.21 8.67
N PHE A 308 -16.23 -18.13 7.64
CA PHE A 308 -17.40 -17.26 7.63
C PHE A 308 -18.40 -17.68 8.71
N GLU A 309 -18.80 -18.95 8.77
CA GLU A 309 -19.82 -19.41 9.72
C GLU A 309 -19.38 -19.29 11.19
N HIS A 310 -18.08 -19.45 11.48
CA HIS A 310 -17.57 -19.51 12.85
C HIS A 310 -16.85 -18.24 13.32
N SER A 311 -16.71 -17.21 12.47
CA SER A 311 -15.99 -15.99 12.86
C SER A 311 -16.54 -14.72 12.22
N LEU A 312 -17.36 -14.00 12.98
CA LEU A 312 -17.86 -12.66 12.63
C LEU A 312 -16.72 -11.68 12.29
N ALA A 313 -15.58 -11.81 12.99
CA ALA A 313 -14.37 -11.02 12.74
C ALA A 313 -13.80 -11.20 11.33
N HIS A 314 -14.08 -12.31 10.68
CA HIS A 314 -13.52 -12.66 9.39
C HIS A 314 -14.56 -12.70 8.26
N HIS A 315 -15.83 -12.36 8.50
CA HIS A 315 -16.88 -12.35 7.47
C HIS A 315 -16.47 -11.60 6.20
N TRP A 316 -15.95 -10.38 6.37
CA TRP A 316 -15.52 -9.55 5.25
C TRP A 316 -14.36 -10.19 4.50
N TRP A 317 -13.31 -10.58 5.22
CA TRP A 317 -12.13 -11.19 4.61
C TRP A 317 -12.46 -12.48 3.88
N ALA A 318 -13.24 -13.36 4.51
CA ALA A 318 -13.67 -14.63 3.93
C ALA A 318 -14.51 -14.39 2.67
N SER A 319 -15.48 -13.47 2.72
CA SER A 319 -16.33 -13.15 1.57
C SER A 319 -15.55 -12.56 0.41
N ARG A 320 -14.61 -11.65 0.69
CA ARG A 320 -13.76 -11.05 -0.35
C ARG A 320 -12.88 -12.09 -1.02
N MET A 321 -12.25 -12.97 -0.25
CA MET A 321 -11.40 -14.04 -0.78
C MET A 321 -12.20 -15.06 -1.59
N ALA A 322 -13.41 -15.40 -1.14
CA ALA A 322 -14.31 -16.30 -1.86
C ALA A 322 -14.75 -15.72 -3.21
N VAL A 323 -15.19 -14.45 -3.23
CA VAL A 323 -15.53 -13.75 -4.48
C VAL A 323 -14.35 -13.72 -5.43
N GLN A 324 -13.15 -13.37 -4.94
CA GLN A 324 -11.95 -13.34 -5.79
C GLN A 324 -11.60 -14.72 -6.38
N ALA A 325 -11.73 -15.79 -5.59
CA ALA A 325 -11.48 -17.15 -6.05
C ALA A 325 -12.51 -17.61 -7.10
N LEU A 326 -13.79 -17.33 -6.86
CA LEU A 326 -14.88 -17.71 -7.76
C LEU A 326 -14.89 -16.88 -9.06
N GLU A 327 -14.60 -15.58 -9.01
CA GLU A 327 -14.50 -14.75 -10.21
C GLU A 327 -13.43 -15.25 -11.17
N LYS A 328 -12.31 -15.75 -10.64
CA LYS A 328 -11.24 -16.35 -11.45
C LYS A 328 -11.71 -17.60 -12.19
N ARG A 329 -12.52 -18.44 -11.54
CA ARG A 329 -13.07 -19.70 -12.09
C ARG A 329 -14.18 -19.45 -13.11
N VAL A 330 -15.11 -18.53 -12.80
CA VAL A 330 -16.15 -18.08 -13.74
C VAL A 330 -15.52 -17.46 -14.98
N ALA A 331 -14.47 -16.64 -14.83
CA ALA A 331 -13.74 -16.08 -15.97
C ALA A 331 -13.01 -17.15 -16.81
N ALA A 332 -12.70 -18.32 -16.22
CA ALA A 332 -12.14 -19.47 -16.92
C ALA A 332 -13.23 -20.35 -17.60
N GLY A 333 -14.51 -19.97 -17.51
CA GLY A 333 -15.63 -20.65 -18.15
C GLY A 333 -16.36 -21.68 -17.27
N GLU A 334 -16.06 -21.73 -15.97
CA GLU A 334 -16.74 -22.62 -15.03
C GLU A 334 -18.12 -22.07 -14.61
N ALA A 335 -19.13 -22.94 -14.56
CA ALA A 335 -20.52 -22.56 -14.27
C ALA A 335 -20.81 -22.41 -12.77
N LEU A 336 -20.18 -21.41 -12.14
CA LEU A 336 -20.27 -21.13 -10.69
C LEU A 336 -21.08 -19.85 -10.36
N ASP A 337 -21.94 -19.39 -11.26
CA ASP A 337 -22.66 -18.11 -11.13
C ASP A 337 -23.53 -18.02 -9.86
N ALA A 338 -24.18 -19.12 -9.48
CA ALA A 338 -25.05 -19.15 -8.31
C ALA A 338 -24.24 -18.99 -7.01
N GLU A 339 -23.12 -19.69 -6.90
CA GLU A 339 -22.21 -19.61 -5.76
C GLU A 339 -21.54 -18.24 -5.68
N LEU A 340 -21.09 -17.71 -6.83
CA LEU A 340 -20.54 -16.36 -6.91
C LEU A 340 -21.58 -15.30 -6.48
N LYS A 341 -22.85 -15.46 -6.86
CA LYS A 341 -23.92 -14.56 -6.45
C LYS A 341 -24.17 -14.60 -4.93
N LEU A 342 -24.12 -15.78 -4.33
CA LEU A 342 -24.22 -15.94 -2.88
C LEU A 342 -23.08 -15.18 -2.17
N TRP A 343 -21.83 -15.43 -2.56
CA TRP A 343 -20.68 -14.78 -1.93
C TRP A 343 -20.60 -13.28 -2.20
N ARG A 344 -21.06 -12.79 -3.36
CA ARG A 344 -21.22 -11.35 -3.61
C ARG A 344 -22.26 -10.70 -2.71
N THR A 345 -23.34 -11.42 -2.40
CA THR A 345 -24.36 -10.92 -1.45
C THR A 345 -23.78 -10.83 -0.03
N ARG A 346 -23.04 -11.87 0.41
CA ARG A 346 -22.31 -11.87 1.69
C ARG A 346 -21.28 -10.74 1.76
N LEU A 347 -20.49 -10.55 0.69
CA LEU A 347 -19.51 -9.47 0.59
C LEU A 347 -20.18 -8.10 0.69
N LYS A 348 -21.29 -7.87 -0.03
CA LYS A 348 -22.04 -6.61 0.05
C LYS A 348 -22.50 -6.29 1.48
N GLN A 349 -23.07 -7.27 2.19
CA GLN A 349 -23.49 -7.09 3.59
C GLN A 349 -22.29 -6.79 4.51
N ALA A 350 -21.16 -7.45 4.28
CA ALA A 350 -19.94 -7.19 5.01
C ALA A 350 -19.37 -5.79 4.71
N ASP A 351 -19.37 -5.35 3.44
CA ASP A 351 -18.95 -4.01 3.03
C ASP A 351 -19.83 -2.91 3.65
N GLU A 352 -21.14 -3.12 3.75
CA GLU A 352 -22.04 -2.20 4.46
C GLU A 352 -21.67 -2.07 5.95
N ALA A 353 -21.25 -3.17 6.57
CA ALA A 353 -20.78 -3.16 7.96
C ALA A 353 -19.39 -2.52 8.12
N GLU A 354 -18.45 -2.78 7.20
CA GLU A 354 -17.16 -2.05 7.16
C GLU A 354 -17.37 -0.55 6.94
N THR A 355 -18.34 -0.16 6.11
CA THR A 355 -18.68 1.24 5.86
C THR A 355 -19.16 1.92 7.14
N ARG A 356 -20.08 1.29 7.88
CA ARG A 356 -20.52 1.80 9.20
C ARG A 356 -19.38 1.90 10.21
N ALA A 357 -18.48 0.92 10.25
CA ALA A 357 -17.31 0.97 11.13
C ALA A 357 -16.35 2.12 10.74
N MET A 358 -16.18 2.36 9.44
CA MET A 358 -15.36 3.46 8.90
C MET A 358 -16.00 4.84 9.15
N GLU A 359 -17.31 4.95 9.02
CA GLU A 359 -18.07 6.16 9.40
C GLU A 359 -17.90 6.40 10.91
N GLU A 360 -18.10 5.37 11.74
CA GLU A 360 -17.95 5.50 13.19
C GLU A 360 -16.54 5.95 13.59
N ILE A 361 -15.48 5.34 13.05
CA ILE A 361 -14.10 5.69 13.42
C ILE A 361 -13.73 7.13 13.00
N THR A 362 -14.29 7.61 11.88
CA THR A 362 -13.99 8.91 11.28
C THR A 362 -14.84 10.05 11.85
N GLU A 363 -16.12 9.81 12.11
CA GLU A 363 -17.06 10.82 12.59
C GLU A 363 -17.03 10.99 14.11
N THR A 364 -16.69 9.93 14.85
CA THR A 364 -16.54 10.04 16.30
C THR A 364 -15.21 10.72 16.68
N PRO A 365 -15.20 11.60 17.69
CA PRO A 365 -13.97 12.28 18.11
C PRO A 365 -12.80 11.30 18.33
N PHE A 366 -11.61 11.66 17.87
CA PHE A 366 -10.45 10.76 17.86
C PHE A 366 -10.09 10.20 19.25
N PHE A 367 -10.27 11.00 20.30
CA PHE A 367 -9.92 10.63 21.67
C PHE A 367 -11.09 10.07 22.49
N HIS A 368 -12.24 9.80 21.86
CA HIS A 368 -13.37 9.15 22.50
C HIS A 368 -13.24 7.62 22.41
N ALA A 369 -13.60 6.93 23.51
CA ALA A 369 -13.56 5.47 23.61
C ALA A 369 -12.19 4.85 23.27
N ILE A 370 -11.10 5.55 23.61
CA ILE A 370 -9.74 5.06 23.41
C ILE A 370 -9.17 4.38 24.65
N THR A 371 -8.35 3.36 24.45
CA THR A 371 -7.57 2.66 25.47
C THR A 371 -6.13 2.46 25.00
N ARG A 372 -5.23 2.01 25.89
CA ARG A 372 -3.86 1.66 25.50
C ARG A 372 -3.91 0.53 24.47
N HIS A 373 -2.98 0.55 23.52
CA HIS A 373 -2.84 -0.57 22.57
C HIS A 373 -2.63 -1.88 23.34
N ASP A 374 -3.08 -2.99 22.75
CA ASP A 374 -3.00 -4.34 23.30
C ASP A 374 -1.98 -5.22 22.58
N LEU A 375 -1.09 -4.61 21.78
CA LEU A 375 -0.02 -5.30 21.08
C LEU A 375 0.89 -6.04 22.06
N ASN A 376 1.14 -7.33 21.79
CA ASN A 376 2.16 -8.10 22.48
C ASN A 376 3.59 -7.67 22.04
N GLU A 377 4.63 -8.20 22.69
CA GLU A 377 6.02 -7.81 22.42
C GLU A 377 6.43 -8.03 20.95
N PHE A 378 5.92 -9.11 20.34
CA PHE A 378 6.20 -9.46 18.96
C PHE A 378 5.50 -8.50 17.98
N GLU A 379 4.18 -8.31 18.15
CA GLU A 379 3.37 -7.38 17.36
C GLU A 379 3.90 -5.93 17.47
N MET A 380 4.29 -5.51 18.67
CA MET A 380 4.91 -4.21 18.89
C MET A 380 6.26 -4.10 18.17
N GLY A 381 7.10 -5.13 18.25
CA GLY A 381 8.37 -5.17 17.54
C GLY A 381 8.21 -5.00 16.02
N GLU A 382 7.18 -5.61 15.44
CA GLU A 382 6.86 -5.48 14.01
C GLU A 382 6.35 -4.11 13.62
N PHE A 383 5.41 -3.60 14.38
CA PHE A 383 4.89 -2.26 14.20
C PHE A 383 6.02 -1.22 14.25
N LEU A 384 6.94 -1.32 15.22
CA LEU A 384 8.09 -0.43 15.34
C LEU A 384 9.10 -0.60 14.19
N ALA A 385 9.34 -1.82 13.72
CA ALA A 385 10.18 -2.05 12.54
C ALA A 385 9.54 -1.47 11.27
N GLY A 386 8.21 -1.54 11.15
CA GLY A 386 7.43 -0.86 10.10
C GLY A 386 7.62 0.66 10.12
N LEU A 387 7.44 1.28 11.28
CA LEU A 387 7.62 2.73 11.45
C LEU A 387 9.07 3.18 11.25
N ALA A 388 10.05 2.39 11.70
CA ALA A 388 11.47 2.69 11.51
C ALA A 388 11.82 2.82 10.01
N ARG A 389 11.26 1.95 9.16
CA ARG A 389 11.42 2.01 7.69
C ARG A 389 10.79 3.26 7.06
N CYS A 390 9.87 3.91 7.75
CA CYS A 390 9.22 5.14 7.30
C CYS A 390 10.03 6.37 7.75
N LYS A 391 10.98 6.81 6.92
CA LYS A 391 11.90 7.92 7.23
C LYS A 391 11.22 9.20 7.72
N PRO A 392 10.11 9.65 7.12
CA PRO A 392 9.50 10.91 7.53
C PRO A 392 8.83 10.88 8.92
N VAL A 393 8.51 9.69 9.47
CA VAL A 393 7.88 9.56 10.79
C VAL A 393 8.89 9.93 11.88
N TRP A 394 8.59 11.02 12.59
CA TRP A 394 9.42 11.52 13.69
C TRP A 394 9.00 10.94 15.04
N ARG A 395 7.72 11.01 15.37
CA ARG A 395 7.11 10.41 16.56
C ARG A 395 5.81 9.72 16.19
N ALA A 396 5.43 8.70 16.95
CA ALA A 396 4.14 8.04 16.78
C ALA A 396 3.49 7.65 18.11
N TRP A 397 2.15 7.70 18.13
CA TRP A 397 1.29 7.29 19.23
C TRP A 397 0.28 6.27 18.71
N LEU A 398 0.21 5.12 19.36
CA LEU A 398 -0.75 4.07 19.00
C LEU A 398 -1.75 3.88 20.13
N VAL A 399 -3.03 3.97 19.81
CA VAL A 399 -4.13 3.72 20.75
C VAL A 399 -5.13 2.75 20.15
N ASN A 400 -5.84 2.01 21.01
CA ASN A 400 -6.97 1.18 20.59
C ASN A 400 -8.26 2.00 20.71
N LYS A 401 -9.11 2.00 19.69
CA LYS A 401 -10.41 2.69 19.68
C LYS A 401 -11.53 1.65 19.62
N THR A 402 -12.35 1.61 20.66
CA THR A 402 -13.48 0.67 20.71
C THR A 402 -14.62 1.21 19.87
N LEU A 403 -14.98 0.46 18.82
CA LEU A 403 -16.12 0.74 17.96
C LEU A 403 -17.36 -0.04 18.44
N LYS A 404 -18.55 0.53 18.22
CA LYS A 404 -19.82 -0.17 18.41
C LYS A 404 -20.01 -1.19 17.29
N GLU A 405 -19.79 -0.77 16.05
CA GLU A 405 -19.71 -1.68 14.91
C GLU A 405 -18.40 -2.46 15.04
N PHE A 406 -18.49 -3.76 15.36
CA PHE A 406 -17.37 -4.66 15.62
C PHE A 406 -16.61 -4.44 16.94
N ALA A 407 -17.32 -4.38 18.07
CA ALA A 407 -16.71 -4.34 19.41
C ALA A 407 -15.71 -5.49 19.72
N TYR A 408 -15.77 -6.58 18.95
CA TYR A 408 -14.87 -7.74 19.06
C TYR A 408 -13.61 -7.63 18.18
N ARG A 409 -13.46 -6.61 17.34
CA ARG A 409 -12.27 -6.40 16.50
C ARG A 409 -11.31 -5.41 17.13
N ARG A 410 -10.02 -5.65 16.91
CA ARG A 410 -8.95 -4.69 17.19
C ARG A 410 -9.04 -3.55 16.18
N CYS A 411 -9.09 -2.32 16.69
CA CYS A 411 -9.17 -1.11 15.90
C CYS A 411 -8.20 -0.08 16.49
N TYR A 412 -7.27 0.42 15.68
CA TYR A 412 -6.20 1.28 16.13
C TYR A 412 -6.32 2.67 15.52
N LEU A 413 -6.04 3.69 16.33
CA LEU A 413 -5.66 5.01 15.82
C LEU A 413 -4.16 5.16 15.98
N LEU A 414 -3.49 5.48 14.87
CA LEU A 414 -2.07 5.79 14.85
C LEU A 414 -1.89 7.26 14.53
N PHE A 415 -1.44 8.03 15.50
CA PHE A 415 -1.06 9.42 15.29
C PHE A 415 0.44 9.50 14.99
N ILE A 416 0.83 10.18 13.93
CA ILE A 416 2.23 10.36 13.53
C ILE A 416 2.60 11.82 13.40
N GLU A 417 3.81 12.17 13.81
CA GLU A 417 4.38 13.48 13.56
C GLU A 417 5.29 13.44 12.34
N LEU A 418 5.01 14.31 11.37
CA LEU A 418 5.66 14.37 10.06
C LEU A 418 6.20 15.79 9.80
N PRO A 419 7.30 16.19 10.47
CA PRO A 419 7.85 17.53 10.33
C PRO A 419 8.40 17.74 8.91
N GLY A 420 8.16 18.92 8.34
CA GLY A 420 8.73 19.31 7.04
C GLY A 420 8.05 18.72 5.80
N MET A 421 6.98 17.93 5.96
CA MET A 421 6.13 17.47 4.84
C MET A 421 4.93 18.41 4.66
N ASP A 422 4.47 18.54 3.42
CA ASP A 422 3.18 19.17 3.14
C ASP A 422 2.01 18.19 3.39
N ASP A 423 0.78 18.70 3.38
CA ASP A 423 -0.40 17.90 3.75
C ASP A 423 -0.78 16.83 2.71
N GLU A 424 -0.41 17.00 1.44
CA GLU A 424 -0.68 16.02 0.39
C GLU A 424 0.23 14.80 0.55
N ASP A 425 1.53 15.05 0.72
CA ASP A 425 2.52 14.01 1.00
C ASP A 425 2.23 13.30 2.34
N ARG A 426 1.76 14.04 3.35
CA ARG A 426 1.33 13.46 4.64
C ARG A 426 0.14 12.53 4.49
N TYR A 427 -0.88 12.94 3.75
CA TYR A 427 -2.05 12.12 3.49
C TYR A 427 -1.68 10.85 2.75
N ALA A 428 -0.92 10.97 1.65
CA ALA A 428 -0.44 9.82 0.88
C ALA A 428 0.37 8.85 1.74
N LEU A 429 1.25 9.37 2.61
CA LEU A 429 2.02 8.56 3.54
C LEU A 429 1.14 7.85 4.57
N CYS A 430 0.16 8.53 5.16
CA CYS A 430 -0.78 7.91 6.12
C CYS A 430 -1.54 6.74 5.47
N ARG A 431 -2.11 6.94 4.28
CA ARG A 431 -2.79 5.88 3.51
C ARG A 431 -1.84 4.75 3.09
N SER A 432 -0.56 5.05 2.84
CA SER A 432 0.45 4.02 2.60
C SER A 432 0.70 3.19 3.87
N LEU A 433 0.84 3.84 5.02
CA LEU A 433 1.10 3.18 6.30
C LEU A 433 -0.05 2.26 6.73
N GLU A 434 -1.30 2.64 6.47
CA GLU A 434 -2.47 1.78 6.72
C GLU A 434 -2.41 0.45 5.97
N ARG A 435 -1.77 0.43 4.81
CA ARG A 435 -1.61 -0.77 3.96
C ARG A 435 -0.34 -1.55 4.28
N SER A 436 0.71 -0.87 4.75
CA SER A 436 2.04 -1.46 4.90
C SER A 436 2.41 -1.83 6.34
N LEU A 437 1.77 -1.22 7.34
CA LEU A 437 2.03 -1.55 8.74
C LEU A 437 1.34 -2.86 9.10
N ASP A 438 2.11 -3.75 9.71
CA ASP A 438 1.61 -5.03 10.15
C ASP A 438 0.99 -4.89 11.55
N LEU A 439 -0.30 -4.59 11.58
CA LEU A 439 -1.11 -4.53 12.80
C LEU A 439 -2.18 -5.62 12.77
N PRO A 440 -2.50 -6.25 13.91
CA PRO A 440 -3.47 -7.35 14.01
C PRO A 440 -4.94 -6.89 13.95
N GLY A 441 -5.20 -5.70 13.42
CA GLY A 441 -6.51 -5.05 13.39
C GLY A 441 -6.55 -3.89 12.40
N MET A 442 -7.72 -3.30 12.23
CA MET A 442 -7.87 -2.10 11.41
C MET A 442 -7.03 -0.97 12.02
N VAL A 443 -6.41 -0.14 11.18
CA VAL A 443 -5.71 1.06 11.63
C VAL A 443 -6.16 2.25 10.79
N LEU A 444 -6.45 3.36 11.47
CA LEU A 444 -6.57 4.67 10.85
C LEU A 444 -5.34 5.48 11.25
N VAL A 445 -4.56 5.88 10.24
CA VAL A 445 -3.34 6.68 10.43
C VAL A 445 -3.68 8.15 10.21
N LEU A 446 -3.33 8.96 11.20
CA LEU A 446 -3.58 10.39 11.25
C LEU A 446 -2.26 11.10 11.52
N TRP A 447 -2.05 12.29 10.96
CA TRP A 447 -0.87 13.08 11.27
C TRP A 447 -1.18 14.19 12.28
N ALA A 448 -0.18 14.56 13.06
CA ALA A 448 -0.21 15.75 13.92
C ALA A 448 -0.26 16.99 13.02
N GLY A 449 -1.46 17.52 12.82
CA GLY A 449 -1.75 18.59 11.87
C GLY A 449 -2.79 19.54 12.42
N TYR A 450 -3.84 19.80 11.65
CA TYR A 450 -4.94 20.66 12.07
C TYR A 450 -5.91 19.97 13.03
N SER A 451 -6.23 18.69 12.79
CA SER A 451 -7.11 17.90 13.64
C SER A 451 -6.76 16.41 13.53
N PRO A 452 -6.21 15.79 14.59
CA PRO A 452 -5.86 16.41 15.87
C PRO A 452 -4.55 17.22 15.79
N THR A 453 -4.42 18.25 16.63
CA THR A 453 -3.14 18.96 16.77
C THR A 453 -2.12 18.11 17.55
N LEU A 454 -0.84 18.45 17.42
CA LEU A 454 0.20 17.80 18.22
C LEU A 454 -0.06 17.94 19.74
N GLN A 455 -0.59 19.08 20.16
CA GLN A 455 -0.92 19.33 21.57
C GLN A 455 -2.08 18.45 22.03
N ASP A 456 -3.11 18.27 21.20
CA ASP A 456 -4.23 17.37 21.51
C ASP A 456 -3.75 15.92 21.66
N ILE A 457 -2.91 15.46 20.72
CA ILE A 457 -2.32 14.11 20.78
C ILE A 457 -1.51 13.95 22.07
N GLN A 458 -0.63 14.89 22.40
CA GLN A 458 0.19 14.80 23.61
C GLN A 458 -0.62 14.85 24.91
N ARG A 459 -1.77 15.53 24.90
CA ARG A 459 -2.65 15.66 26.07
C ARG A 459 -3.56 14.46 26.26
N HIS A 460 -4.07 13.90 25.18
CA HIS A 460 -5.17 12.92 25.22
C HIS A 460 -4.75 11.52 24.78
N ALA A 461 -3.75 11.38 23.92
CA ALA A 461 -3.14 10.08 23.66
C ALA A 461 -2.21 9.69 24.82
N PHE A 462 -1.91 8.39 24.92
CA PHE A 462 -0.95 7.86 25.90
C PHE A 462 0.50 8.26 25.53
N THR A 463 1.50 7.62 26.12
CA THR A 463 2.90 7.87 25.79
C THR A 463 3.21 7.51 24.34
N PRO A 464 4.12 8.24 23.65
CA PRO A 464 4.56 7.85 22.31
C PRO A 464 5.20 6.46 22.35
N VAL A 465 4.86 5.64 21.36
CA VAL A 465 5.39 4.27 21.19
C VAL A 465 6.64 4.27 20.31
N TYR A 466 6.82 5.32 19.51
CA TYR A 466 7.97 5.49 18.62
C TYR A 466 8.43 6.94 18.64
N GLY A 467 9.75 7.14 18.59
CA GLY A 467 10.39 8.44 18.43
C GLY A 467 11.77 8.29 17.84
N ARG A 468 12.10 9.07 16.81
CA ARG A 468 13.47 9.21 16.32
C ARG A 468 14.27 10.06 17.30
N THR A 469 15.46 9.59 17.67
CA THR A 469 16.43 10.44 18.35
C THR A 469 16.95 11.45 17.32
N ALA A 470 16.91 12.74 17.66
CA ALA A 470 17.62 13.75 16.89
C ALA A 470 19.11 13.40 16.88
N ASN A 471 19.66 13.19 15.68
CA ASN A 471 21.11 13.15 15.50
C ASN A 471 21.67 14.56 15.58
#